data_AF-A0A3D1GRW2-F1
#
_entry.id   AF-A0A3D1GRW2-F1
#
_cell.length_a   1.000
_cell.length_b   1.000
_cell.length_c   1.000
_cell.angle_alpha   90.00
_cell.angle_beta   90.00
_cell.angle_gamma   90.00
#
_symmetry.space_group_name_H-M   'P 1'
#
loop_
_entity.id
_entity.type
_entity.pdbx_description
1 polymer ?
#
loop_
_entity_poly.entity_id
_entity_poly.type
_entity_poly.pdbx_seq_one_letter_code
_entity_poly.pdbx_strand_id
1 'polypeptide(L)'
;MIPLGIDAAPTGQLRQLADDLFWARFELPFRLNHINLYMLATAEGWVLIDTGLNNDVTAQHWQALLTGPLAGKPVCKIIVT
;
A
#
# COMPACT_ATOMS: atom_id res chain seq x y z
N MET A 1 20.61 -6.38 9.93
CA MET A 1 19.89 -5.84 8.75
C MET A 1 20.24 -4.37 8.66
N ILE A 2 20.82 -3.90 7.55
CA ILE A 2 21.15 -2.48 7.37
C ILE A 2 19.86 -1.77 6.94
N PRO A 3 19.41 -0.69 7.61
CA PRO A 3 18.26 0.06 7.15
C PRO A 3 18.51 0.59 5.75
N LEU A 4 17.53 0.39 4.87
CA LEU A 4 17.47 1.17 3.64
C LEU A 4 17.29 2.63 4.08
N GLY A 5 18.14 3.55 3.60
CA GLY A 5 18.06 4.98 3.94
C GLY A 5 16.85 5.66 3.29
N ILE A 6 15.65 5.11 3.53
CA ILE A 6 14.38 5.51 2.94
C ILE A 6 13.41 5.87 4.04
N ASP A 7 12.73 7.00 3.86
CA ASP A 7 11.66 7.41 4.75
C ASP A 7 10.40 6.57 4.55
N ALA A 8 9.54 6.55 5.56
CA ALA A 8 8.27 5.87 5.47
C ALA A 8 7.37 6.46 4.39
N ALA A 9 6.58 5.61 3.72
CA ALA A 9 5.51 6.07 2.85
C ALA A 9 4.55 6.99 3.65
N PRO A 10 4.27 8.23 3.18
CA PRO A 10 3.28 9.09 3.80
C PRO A 10 1.89 8.47 3.73
N THR A 11 1.03 8.81 4.69
CA THR A 11 -0.37 8.36 4.72
C THR A 11 -1.07 8.71 3.41
N GLY A 12 -1.71 7.70 2.78
CA GLY A 12 -2.42 7.88 1.51
C GLY A 12 -1.53 8.06 0.27
N GLN A 13 -0.22 7.81 0.38
CA GLN A 13 0.72 7.88 -0.75
C GLN A 13 1.46 6.56 -0.95
N LEU A 14 2.04 6.40 -2.14
CA LEU A 14 2.95 5.30 -2.45
C LEU A 14 4.39 5.77 -2.40
N ARG A 15 5.27 4.93 -1.86
CA ARG A 15 6.71 5.05 -2.03
C ARG A 15 7.23 3.95 -2.93
N GLN A 16 7.92 4.32 -4.00
CA GLN A 16 8.58 3.36 -4.88
C GLN A 16 9.84 2.79 -4.20
N LEU A 17 9.96 1.48 -4.17
CA LEU A 17 11.10 0.75 -3.61
C LEU A 17 11.97 0.11 -4.71
N ALA A 18 11.35 -0.28 -5.83
CA ALA A 18 11.99 -0.76 -7.04
C ALA A 18 11.13 -0.37 -8.26
N ASP A 19 11.56 -0.71 -9.48
CA ASP A 19 10.86 -0.32 -10.72
C ASP A 19 9.37 -0.69 -10.72
N ASP A 20 9.03 -1.85 -10.15
CA ASP A 20 7.67 -2.39 -10.10
C ASP A 20 7.10 -2.55 -8.68
N LEU A 21 7.89 -2.29 -7.63
CA LEU A 21 7.50 -2.48 -6.23
C LEU A 21 7.25 -1.16 -5.51
N PHE A 22 6.05 -1.04 -4.96
CA PHE A 22 5.59 0.12 -4.20
C PHE A 22 5.18 -0.27 -2.79
N TRP A 23 5.34 0.66 -1.87
CA TRP A 23 5.01 0.54 -0.46
C TRP A 23 3.97 1.60 -0.07
N ALA A 24 2.93 1.17 0.63
CA ALA A 24 1.99 2.02 1.36
C ALA A 24 1.99 1.67 2.85
N ARG A 25 1.61 2.64 3.67
CA ARG A 25 1.51 2.46 5.12
C ARG A 25 0.15 2.93 5.60
N PHE A 26 -0.60 2.04 6.25
CA PHE A 26 -1.90 2.35 6.82
C PHE A 26 -1.81 2.40 8.35
N GLU A 27 -2.59 3.30 8.95
CA GLU A 27 -2.66 3.49 10.39
C GLU A 27 -3.45 2.35 11.06
N LEU A 28 -3.04 1.97 12.27
CA LEU A 28 -3.74 0.99 13.11
C LEU A 28 -4.00 1.57 14.51
N PRO A 29 -5.17 1.30 15.11
CA PRO A 29 -5.54 1.81 16.43
C PRO A 29 -4.96 0.97 17.59
N PHE A 30 -3.71 0.52 17.48
CA PHE A 30 -3.04 -0.34 18.46
C PHE A 30 -1.63 0.15 18.80
N ARG A 31 -0.97 -0.51 19.76
CA ARG A 31 0.45 -0.25 20.06
C ARG A 31 1.33 -0.45 18.83
N LEU A 32 1.09 -1.52 18.06
CA LEU A 32 1.55 -1.61 16.69
C LEU A 32 0.65 -0.71 15.83
N ASN A 33 1.10 0.52 15.62
CA ASN A 33 0.27 1.61 15.15
C ASN A 33 0.18 1.72 13.62
N HIS A 34 0.73 0.75 12.88
CA HIS A 34 0.67 0.73 11.43
C HIS A 34 0.87 -0.68 10.87
N ILE A 35 0.45 -0.84 9.62
CA ILE A 35 0.76 -1.99 8.77
C ILE A 35 1.38 -1.47 7.47
N ASN A 36 2.30 -2.25 6.92
CA ASN A 36 2.87 -2.02 5.59
C ASN A 36 2.10 -2.87 4.58
N LEU A 37 1.71 -2.24 3.48
CA LEU A 37 1.11 -2.90 2.34
C LEU A 37 2.04 -2.71 1.15
N TYR A 38 2.04 -3.66 0.23
CA TYR A 38 2.86 -3.60 -0.96
C TYR A 38 2.03 -3.76 -2.21
N MET A 39 2.45 -3.09 -3.28
CA MET A 39 1.80 -3.15 -4.57
C MET A 39 2.85 -3.44 -5.63
N LEU A 40 2.56 -4.41 -6.49
CA LEU A 40 3.36 -4.71 -7.67
C LEU A 40 2.64 -4.20 -8.93
N ALA A 41 3.36 -3.44 -9.73
CA ALA A 41 2.90 -3.01 -11.05
C ALA A 41 3.15 -4.13 -12.07
N THR A 42 2.10 -4.70 -12.64
CA THR A 42 2.20 -5.71 -13.71
C THR A 42 1.61 -5.20 -15.02
N ALA A 43 1.71 -6.04 -16.06
CA ALA A 43 1.07 -5.78 -17.35
C ALA A 43 -0.47 -5.85 -17.24
N GLU A 44 -1.00 -6.73 -16.39
CA GLU A 44 -2.42 -6.98 -16.19
C GLU A 44 -3.07 -5.98 -15.20
N GLY A 45 -2.28 -5.35 -14.32
CA GLY A 45 -2.78 -4.41 -13.34
C GLY A 45 -1.93 -4.35 -12.08
N TRP A 46 -2.56 -3.98 -10.98
CA TRP A 46 -1.96 -3.97 -9.65
C TRP A 46 -2.17 -5.30 -8.95
N VAL A 47 -1.09 -5.90 -8.45
CA VAL A 47 -1.16 -6.96 -7.44
C VAL A 47 -0.97 -6.32 -6.07
N LEU A 48 -1.97 -6.46 -5.20
CA LEU A 48 -1.91 -5.96 -3.83
C LEU A 48 -1.46 -7.07 -2.88
N ILE A 49 -0.62 -6.72 -1.91
CA ILE A 49 -0.15 -7.59 -0.83
C ILE A 49 -0.59 -6.96 0.49
N ASP A 50 -1.42 -7.69 1.21
CA ASP A 50 -2.17 -7.28 2.41
C ASP A 50 -3.17 -6.13 2.18
N THR A 51 -4.06 -5.92 3.16
CA THR A 51 -5.22 -5.02 3.02
C THR A 51 -5.54 -4.11 4.19
N GLY A 52 -4.95 -4.35 5.37
CA GLY A 52 -5.26 -3.61 6.60
C GLY A 52 -6.55 -4.09 7.29
N LEU A 53 -7.11 -3.26 8.17
CA LEU A 53 -8.31 -3.58 8.94
C LEU A 53 -9.59 -3.25 8.19
N ASN A 54 -10.68 -3.96 8.49
CA ASN A 54 -12.00 -3.57 7.99
C ASN A 54 -12.60 -2.43 8.84
N ASN A 55 -12.16 -1.20 8.59
CA ASN A 55 -12.66 0.01 9.26
C ASN A 55 -12.66 1.24 8.33
N ASP A 56 -13.33 2.31 8.75
CA ASP A 56 -13.51 3.52 7.95
C ASP A 56 -12.18 4.22 7.62
N VAL A 57 -11.22 4.20 8.55
CA VAL A 57 -9.88 4.79 8.35
C VAL A 57 -9.14 4.07 7.21
N THR A 58 -9.14 2.73 7.22
CA THR A 58 -8.54 1.91 6.16
C THR A 58 -9.26 2.12 4.83
N ALA A 59 -10.59 2.21 4.84
CA ALA A 59 -11.37 2.48 3.64
C ALA A 59 -11.03 3.86 3.02
N GLN A 60 -10.82 4.90 3.84
CA GLN A 60 -10.39 6.21 3.37
C GLN A 60 -8.98 6.18 2.76
N HIS A 61 -8.05 5.45 3.36
CA HIS A 61 -6.71 5.27 2.78
C HIS A 61 -6.78 4.54 1.44
N TRP A 62 -7.57 3.46 1.35
CA TRP A 62 -7.79 2.77 0.09
C TRP A 62 -8.42 3.67 -0.96
N GLN A 63 -9.44 4.45 -0.61
CA GLN A 63 -10.06 5.41 -1.52
C GLN A 63 -9.02 6.37 -2.09
N ALA A 64 -8.15 6.94 -1.25
CA ALA A 64 -7.09 7.86 -1.68
C ALA A 64 -6.08 7.18 -2.63
N LEU A 65 -5.69 5.94 -2.36
CA LEU A 65 -4.80 5.19 -3.24
C LEU A 65 -5.46 4.85 -4.58
N LEU A 66 -6.71 4.35 -4.55
CA LEU A 66 -7.45 3.90 -5.73
C LEU A 66 -7.85 5.05 -6.67
N THR A 67 -8.16 6.23 -6.15
CA THR A 67 -8.45 7.42 -6.97
C THR A 67 -7.21 8.24 -7.32
N GLY A 68 -6.09 7.99 -6.63
CA GLY A 68 -4.82 8.67 -6.84
C GLY A 68 -3.80 7.75 -7.52
N PRO A 69 -2.72 7.36 -6.81
CA PRO A 69 -1.55 6.72 -7.41
C PRO A 69 -1.81 5.35 -8.04
N LEU A 70 -2.88 4.64 -7.66
CA LEU A 70 -3.26 3.36 -8.29
C LEU A 70 -4.25 3.55 -9.46
N ALA A 71 -4.70 4.78 -9.72
CA ALA A 71 -5.63 5.04 -10.81
C ALA A 71 -5.05 4.67 -12.19
N GLY A 72 -5.92 4.29 -13.12
CA GLY A 72 -5.55 4.00 -14.51
C GLY A 72 -5.22 2.54 -14.82
N LYS A 73 -5.04 1.68 -13.81
CA LYS A 73 -4.94 0.23 -13.97
C LYS A 73 -5.88 -0.51 -13.00
N PRO A 74 -6.45 -1.66 -13.37
CA PRO A 74 -7.27 -2.44 -12.46
C PRO A 74 -6.42 -3.11 -11.37
N VAL A 75 -7.04 -3.46 -10.24
CA VAL A 75 -6.47 -4.43 -9.30
C VAL A 75 -6.73 -5.83 -9.85
N CYS A 76 -5.68 -6.59 -10.15
CA CYS A 76 -5.78 -7.90 -10.80
C CYS A 76 -5.64 -9.09 -9.84
N LYS A 77 -5.02 -8.88 -8.67
CA LYS A 77 -4.86 -9.92 -7.63
C LYS A 77 -4.67 -9.28 -6.26
N ILE A 78 -5.12 -9.99 -5.23
CA ILE A 78 -4.82 -9.70 -3.82
C ILE A 78 -4.18 -10.93 -3.21
N ILE A 79 -3.05 -10.74 -2.52
CA ILE A 79 -2.33 -11.75 -1.75
C ILE A 79 -2.40 -11.34 -0.28
N VAL A 80 -2.73 -12.28 0.61
CA VAL A 80 -2.84 -12.03 2.06
C VAL A 80 -1.87 -12.96 2.79
N THR A 81 -1.14 -12.43 3.78
CA THR A 81 -0.15 -13.16 4.58
C THR A 81 -0.58 -13.42 6.02
#